data_AF-A0A820CZ13-F1
#
_entry.id   AF-A0A820CZ13-F1
#
_cell.length_a   1.000
_cell.length_b   1.000
_cell.length_c   1.000
_cell.angle_alpha   90.00
_cell.angle_beta   90.00
_cell.angle_gamma   90.00
#
_symmetry.space_group_name_H-M   'P 1'
#
loop_
_entity.id
_entity.type
_entity.pdbx_description
1 polymer ?
#
loop_
_entity_poly.entity_id
_entity_poly.type
_entity_poly.pdbx_seq_one_letter_code
_entity_poly.pdbx_strand_id
1 'polypeptide(L)'
;MSGNSISRPKLFQHLRFAKQINLPKNDAQIAAAVMFCRRHGLSTEQIASICRYFSPGCCIRSRTLIKYFFRLWSLESPPFYRHVNQALSECYVEDAHLLRFILYDYFEMVFDKSLPYLCGMLYRGIHTTEENMLSLMDRVGEQIYFVCFTSTSKNPARAMVCGNLLFEIETLTEQQQSECRIQTNADISTFSEYPEEEEVIYAPLTKFRLLRVTYNVDEMGNMQCTARIREQDASIFFQLFQDKLRLPNRTPFQSGTNMWKTKNDDCFFDVLEYMKSRI
;
A
#
# COMPACT_ATOMS: atom_id res chain seq x y z
N MET A 1 18.19 24.18 -3.33
CA MET A 1 16.95 23.45 -3.00
C MET A 1 16.44 23.97 -1.67
N SER A 2 15.40 24.81 -1.69
CA SER A 2 14.78 25.37 -0.49
C SER A 2 13.83 24.33 0.10
N GLY A 3 14.21 23.71 1.22
CA GLY A 3 13.32 22.83 1.97
C GLY A 3 12.08 23.61 2.40
N ASN A 4 10.91 23.24 1.88
CA ASN A 4 9.63 23.75 2.33
C ASN A 4 9.34 23.17 3.72
N SER A 5 9.96 23.74 4.75
CA SER A 5 9.57 23.48 6.13
C SER A 5 8.11 23.92 6.29
N ILE A 6 7.23 23.00 6.69
CA ILE A 6 5.84 23.32 7.03
C ILE A 6 5.89 24.43 8.07
N SER A 7 5.41 25.62 7.70
CA SER A 7 5.46 26.77 8.59
C SER A 7 4.68 26.44 9.87
N ARG A 8 5.31 26.67 11.03
CA ARG A 8 4.72 26.44 12.37
C ARG A 8 3.24 26.88 12.48
N PRO A 9 2.79 28.00 11.87
CA PRO A 9 1.38 28.43 11.92
C PRO A 9 0.38 27.42 11.34
N LYS A 10 0.72 26.69 10.26
CA LYS A 10 -0.18 25.70 9.66
C LYS A 10 -0.37 24.49 10.57
N LEU A 11 0.72 24.01 11.19
CA LEU A 11 0.67 22.88 12.13
C LEU A 11 -0.25 23.17 13.34
N PHE A 12 -0.20 24.40 13.88
CA PHE A 12 -1.07 24.80 14.99
C PHE A 12 -2.56 24.82 14.65
N GLN A 13 -2.95 25.14 13.41
CA GLN A 13 -4.35 25.08 12.99
C GLN A 13 -4.89 23.65 12.92
N HIS A 14 -4.06 22.70 12.48
CA HIS A 14 -4.43 21.28 12.44
C HIS A 14 -4.52 20.67 13.85
N LEU A 15 -3.64 21.07 14.77
CA LEU A 15 -3.72 20.67 16.18
C LEU A 15 -4.97 21.21 16.88
N ARG A 16 -5.44 22.43 16.54
CA ARG A 16 -6.73 22.95 17.03
C ARG A 16 -7.91 22.12 16.56
N PHE A 17 -7.91 21.69 15.30
CA PHE A 17 -8.95 20.79 14.78
C PHE A 17 -8.90 19.42 15.47
N ALA A 18 -7.72 18.82 15.61
CA ALA A 18 -7.55 17.57 16.35
C ALA A 18 -8.09 17.65 17.79
N LYS A 19 -7.89 18.81 18.45
CA LYS A 19 -8.46 19.11 19.77
C LYS A 19 -9.99 19.26 19.74
N GLN A 20 -10.56 19.81 18.67
CA GLN A 20 -12.03 19.89 18.49
C GLN A 20 -12.69 18.52 18.33
N ILE A 21 -11.97 17.53 17.79
CA ILE A 21 -12.46 16.15 17.64
C ILE A 21 -11.92 15.17 18.70
N ASN A 22 -11.43 15.67 19.85
CA ASN A 22 -10.98 14.88 21.02
C ASN A 22 -9.88 13.84 20.73
N LEU A 23 -8.92 14.14 19.85
CA LEU A 23 -7.81 13.24 19.57
C LEU A 23 -6.64 13.44 20.56
N PRO A 24 -5.97 12.35 21.01
CA PRO A 24 -4.88 12.45 21.99
C PRO A 24 -3.55 12.94 21.38
N LYS A 25 -2.65 13.41 22.26
CA LYS A 25 -1.47 14.27 21.99
C LYS A 25 -0.28 13.62 21.24
N ASN A 26 -0.47 12.63 20.36
CA ASN A 26 0.61 12.23 19.46
C ASN A 26 0.54 13.07 18.19
N ASP A 27 1.05 14.28 18.32
CA ASP A 27 0.74 15.43 17.45
C ASP A 27 1.17 15.24 15.99
N ALA A 28 2.23 14.47 15.70
CA ALA A 28 2.80 14.39 14.35
C ALA A 28 2.05 13.45 13.39
N GLN A 29 1.74 12.21 13.82
CA GLN A 29 1.00 11.24 13.01
C GLN A 29 -0.42 11.70 12.75
N ILE A 30 -1.09 12.18 13.79
CA ILE A 30 -2.45 12.70 13.71
C ILE A 30 -2.47 13.97 12.85
N ALA A 31 -1.53 14.90 13.01
CA ALA A 31 -1.46 16.06 12.13
C ALA A 31 -1.20 15.66 10.67
N ALA A 32 -0.30 14.69 10.42
CA ALA A 32 -0.05 14.18 9.07
C ALA A 32 -1.33 13.55 8.46
N ALA A 33 -2.05 12.73 9.22
CA ALA A 33 -3.31 12.13 8.81
C ALA A 33 -4.37 13.21 8.52
N VAL A 34 -4.56 14.20 9.40
CA VAL A 34 -5.50 15.31 9.19
C VAL A 34 -5.13 16.13 7.95
N MET A 35 -3.84 16.44 7.76
CA MET A 35 -3.37 17.21 6.60
C MET A 35 -3.60 16.47 5.29
N PHE A 36 -3.24 15.18 5.24
CA PHE A 36 -3.50 14.29 4.12
C PHE A 36 -5.00 14.26 3.80
N CYS A 37 -5.83 13.91 4.79
CA CYS A 37 -7.25 13.73 4.58
C CYS A 37 -7.93 15.03 4.09
N ARG A 38 -7.54 16.19 4.63
CA ARG A 38 -8.06 17.49 4.16
C ARG A 38 -7.66 17.80 2.71
N ARG A 39 -6.41 17.51 2.33
CA ARG A 39 -5.92 17.74 0.96
C ARG A 39 -6.68 16.89 -0.05
N HIS A 40 -7.00 15.68 0.34
CA HIS A 40 -7.74 14.69 -0.43
C HIS A 40 -9.27 14.85 -0.34
N GLY A 41 -9.77 15.90 0.33
CA GLY A 41 -11.19 16.24 0.35
C GLY A 41 -12.06 15.35 1.24
N LEU A 42 -11.49 14.63 2.21
CA LEU A 42 -12.25 13.76 3.12
C LEU A 42 -13.10 14.58 4.11
N SER A 43 -14.27 14.06 4.46
CA SER A 43 -15.20 14.65 5.44
C SER A 43 -14.62 14.62 6.86
N THR A 44 -15.19 15.43 7.76
CA THR A 44 -14.80 15.46 9.18
C THR A 44 -14.94 14.09 9.84
N GLU A 45 -16.00 13.35 9.54
CA GLU A 45 -16.25 12.00 10.06
C GLU A 45 -15.19 11.01 9.56
N GLN A 46 -14.84 11.10 8.27
CA GLN A 46 -13.81 10.26 7.64
C GLN A 46 -12.44 10.55 8.24
N ILE A 47 -12.09 11.84 8.42
CA ILE A 47 -10.87 12.27 9.11
C ILE A 47 -10.83 11.72 10.54
N ALA A 48 -11.93 11.83 11.29
CA ALA A 48 -12.01 11.31 12.65
C ALA A 48 -11.86 9.78 12.70
N SER A 49 -12.40 9.05 11.71
CA SER A 49 -12.23 7.61 11.59
C SER A 49 -10.78 7.20 11.37
N ILE A 50 -10.08 7.89 10.45
CA ILE A 50 -8.66 7.65 10.15
C ILE A 50 -7.78 8.09 11.32
N CYS A 51 -8.06 9.23 11.94
CA CYS A 51 -7.26 9.69 13.08
C CYS A 51 -7.42 8.82 14.33
N ARG A 52 -8.56 8.14 14.50
CA ARG A 52 -8.73 7.13 15.55
C ARG A 52 -7.74 5.97 15.42
N TYR A 53 -7.34 5.59 14.19
CA TYR A 53 -6.29 4.61 13.96
C TYR A 53 -4.93 5.09 14.50
N PHE A 54 -4.56 6.34 14.25
CA PHE A 54 -3.28 6.92 14.67
C PHE A 54 -3.23 7.42 16.13
N SER A 55 -4.28 7.19 16.91
CA SER A 55 -4.43 7.68 18.27
C SER A 55 -3.54 6.90 19.26
N PRO A 56 -2.67 7.56 20.07
CA PRO A 56 -1.78 6.93 21.07
C PRO A 56 -2.46 6.22 22.26
N GLY A 57 -3.76 5.94 22.20
CA GLY A 57 -4.41 4.94 23.07
C GLY A 57 -4.51 3.55 22.42
N CYS A 58 -4.30 3.48 21.10
CA CYS A 58 -4.33 2.27 20.29
C CYS A 58 -2.91 1.75 19.96
N CYS A 59 -1.86 2.38 20.47
CA CYS A 59 -0.46 2.03 20.17
C CYS A 59 0.07 0.77 20.88
N ILE A 60 -0.81 -0.03 21.49
CA ILE A 60 -0.51 -1.46 21.56
C ILE A 60 -0.69 -1.97 20.13
N ARG A 61 0.43 -2.32 19.47
CA ARG A 61 0.54 -3.06 18.20
C ARG A 61 -0.20 -4.41 18.27
N SER A 62 -1.48 -4.33 18.52
CA SER A 62 -2.39 -5.43 18.76
C SER A 62 -3.00 -5.83 17.44
N ARG A 63 -3.38 -7.10 17.31
CA ARG A 63 -4.20 -7.60 16.19
C ARG A 63 -5.43 -6.72 15.92
N THR A 64 -5.90 -5.95 16.90
CA THR A 64 -7.02 -5.00 16.78
C THR A 64 -6.68 -3.80 15.88
N LEU A 65 -5.46 -3.28 15.93
CA LEU A 65 -5.05 -2.15 15.09
C LEU A 65 -4.87 -2.60 13.63
N ILE A 66 -4.28 -3.78 13.43
CA ILE A 66 -4.19 -4.47 12.14
C ILE A 66 -5.57 -4.66 11.52
N LYS A 67 -6.51 -5.20 12.30
CA LYS A 67 -7.93 -5.35 11.95
C LYS A 67 -8.52 -4.03 11.46
N TYR A 68 -8.31 -2.95 12.21
CA TYR A 68 -8.89 -1.66 11.88
C TYR A 68 -8.26 -1.05 10.62
N PHE A 69 -6.95 -1.19 10.42
CA PHE A 69 -6.27 -0.74 9.20
C PHE A 69 -6.85 -1.39 7.95
N PHE A 70 -6.88 -2.73 7.90
CA PHE A 70 -7.37 -3.44 6.71
C PHE A 70 -8.87 -3.29 6.51
N ARG A 71 -9.64 -3.16 7.61
CA ARG A 71 -11.04 -2.77 7.51
C ARG A 71 -11.19 -1.40 6.84
N LEU A 72 -10.47 -0.38 7.32
CA LEU A 72 -10.47 0.94 6.68
C LEU A 72 -9.98 0.91 5.24
N TRP A 73 -8.99 0.06 4.94
CA TRP A 73 -8.46 -0.14 3.60
C TRP A 73 -9.53 -0.63 2.64
N SER A 74 -10.30 -1.64 3.05
CA SER A 74 -11.34 -2.27 2.23
C SER A 74 -12.60 -1.44 2.05
N LEU A 75 -12.83 -0.37 2.83
CA LEU A 75 -14.04 0.43 2.71
C LEU A 75 -14.10 1.17 1.37
N GLU A 76 -15.25 1.11 0.70
CA GLU A 76 -15.51 1.90 -0.51
C GLU A 76 -15.71 3.39 -0.21
N SER A 77 -16.20 3.72 0.99
CA SER A 77 -16.47 5.10 1.44
C SER A 77 -16.13 5.30 2.92
N PRO A 78 -15.14 6.17 3.26
CA PRO A 78 -14.20 6.82 2.34
C PRO A 78 -13.31 5.79 1.64
N PRO A 79 -12.93 6.01 0.37
CA PRO A 79 -12.00 5.15 -0.32
C PRO A 79 -10.56 5.45 0.14
N PHE A 80 -10.25 5.18 1.41
CA PHE A 80 -8.96 5.49 2.03
C PHE A 80 -7.78 4.93 1.21
N TYR A 81 -7.91 3.69 0.74
CA TYR A 81 -6.91 3.05 -0.12
C TYR A 81 -6.65 3.82 -1.42
N ARG A 82 -7.67 4.47 -2.03
CA ARG A 82 -7.50 5.24 -3.28
C ARG A 82 -6.60 6.44 -3.04
N HIS A 83 -6.80 7.17 -1.94
CA HIS A 83 -5.97 8.32 -1.63
C HIS A 83 -4.54 7.92 -1.30
N VAL A 84 -4.34 6.81 -0.58
CA VAL A 84 -3.00 6.29 -0.28
C VAL A 84 -2.30 5.86 -1.58
N ASN A 85 -2.99 5.09 -2.42
CA ASN A 85 -2.44 4.65 -3.69
C ASN A 85 -2.18 5.80 -4.65
N GLN A 86 -3.05 6.82 -4.69
CA GLN A 86 -2.84 8.02 -5.48
C GLN A 86 -1.60 8.79 -5.00
N ALA A 87 -1.45 8.98 -3.68
CA ALA A 87 -0.29 9.68 -3.13
C ALA A 87 1.02 8.92 -3.38
N LEU A 88 0.98 7.58 -3.39
CA LEU A 88 2.12 6.74 -3.78
C LEU A 88 2.42 6.84 -5.28
N SER A 89 1.41 6.79 -6.16
CA SER A 89 1.63 6.89 -7.61
C SER A 89 2.11 8.27 -8.03
N GLU A 90 1.59 9.33 -7.43
CA GLU A 90 1.97 10.70 -7.74
C GLU A 90 3.24 11.12 -6.96
N CYS A 91 3.71 10.25 -6.04
CA CYS A 91 4.88 10.44 -5.20
C CYS A 91 4.88 11.82 -4.49
N TYR A 92 3.73 12.19 -3.90
CA TYR A 92 3.59 13.48 -3.22
C TYR A 92 4.49 13.55 -1.99
N VAL A 93 5.50 14.42 -2.09
CA VAL A 93 6.47 14.74 -1.03
C VAL A 93 5.74 15.23 0.21
N GLU A 94 4.63 15.95 0.04
CA GLU A 94 3.81 16.50 1.11
C GLU A 94 2.95 15.44 1.84
N ASP A 95 2.78 14.25 1.26
CA ASP A 95 2.13 13.08 1.88
C ASP A 95 3.14 12.06 2.43
N ALA A 96 4.43 12.27 2.15
CA ALA A 96 5.51 11.36 2.50
C ALA A 96 5.51 10.95 3.98
N HIS A 97 5.21 11.90 4.88
CA HIS A 97 5.14 11.61 6.31
C HIS A 97 4.04 10.60 6.66
N LEU A 98 2.83 10.73 6.10
CA LEU A 98 1.76 9.76 6.36
C LEU A 98 2.06 8.43 5.68
N LEU A 99 2.46 8.47 4.40
CA LEU A 99 2.79 7.28 3.63
C LEU A 99 3.88 6.45 4.32
N ARG A 100 4.88 7.10 4.90
CA ARG A 100 5.91 6.44 5.72
C ARG A 100 5.30 5.64 6.87
N PHE A 101 4.35 6.21 7.61
CA PHE A 101 3.71 5.49 8.72
C PHE A 101 2.89 4.30 8.23
N ILE A 102 2.12 4.47 7.16
CA ILE A 102 1.31 3.40 6.57
C ILE A 102 2.19 2.25 6.05
N LEU A 103 3.24 2.58 5.29
CA LEU A 103 4.19 1.59 4.76
C LEU A 103 4.92 0.88 5.89
N TYR A 104 5.33 1.62 6.91
CA TYR A 104 5.99 1.05 8.07
C TYR A 104 5.09 0.04 8.81
N ASP A 105 3.87 0.44 9.13
CA ASP A 105 2.91 -0.44 9.81
C ASP A 105 2.65 -1.68 8.95
N TYR A 106 2.44 -1.51 7.64
CA TYR A 106 2.29 -2.63 6.71
C TYR A 106 3.49 -3.57 6.73
N PHE A 107 4.71 -3.04 6.58
CA PHE A 107 5.92 -3.86 6.57
C PHE A 107 6.15 -4.55 7.89
N GLU A 108 5.88 -3.94 9.05
CA GLU A 108 5.95 -4.63 10.32
C GLU A 108 4.96 -5.81 10.40
N MET A 109 3.71 -5.61 9.99
CA MET A 109 2.68 -6.67 10.00
C MET A 109 3.09 -7.86 9.14
N VAL A 110 3.62 -7.58 7.95
CA VAL A 110 4.04 -8.60 6.98
C VAL A 110 5.37 -9.24 7.37
N PHE A 111 6.30 -8.49 7.96
CA PHE A 111 7.59 -8.99 8.44
C PHE A 111 7.45 -9.93 9.63
N ASP A 112 6.57 -9.61 10.57
CA ASP A 112 6.29 -10.47 11.72
C ASP A 112 5.48 -11.73 11.33
N LYS A 113 5.21 -11.94 10.02
CA LYS A 113 4.40 -13.03 9.48
C LYS A 113 3.06 -13.15 10.20
N SER A 114 2.53 -12.02 10.64
CA SER A 114 1.28 -11.97 11.38
C SER A 114 0.07 -12.24 10.49
N LEU A 115 0.26 -12.10 9.17
CA LEU A 115 -0.70 -12.36 8.11
C LEU A 115 -0.22 -13.55 7.28
N PRO A 116 -1.12 -14.47 6.88
CA PRO A 116 -0.72 -15.59 6.05
C PRO A 116 -0.31 -15.12 4.64
N TYR A 117 0.78 -15.67 4.13
CA TYR A 117 1.11 -15.60 2.72
C TYR A 117 0.22 -16.57 1.96
N LEU A 118 -0.23 -16.17 0.78
CA LEU A 118 -0.99 -17.06 -0.09
C LEU A 118 -0.11 -17.59 -1.24
N CYS A 119 -0.04 -18.92 -1.33
CA CYS A 119 0.50 -19.64 -2.48
C CYS A 119 -0.64 -20.01 -3.45
N GLY A 120 -0.49 -19.73 -4.75
CA GLY A 120 -1.44 -20.16 -5.78
C GLY A 120 -1.61 -19.14 -6.91
N MET A 121 -2.84 -19.04 -7.41
CA MET A 121 -3.24 -18.03 -8.39
C MET A 121 -4.03 -16.93 -7.70
N LEU A 122 -3.68 -15.68 -8.02
CA LEU A 122 -4.40 -14.48 -7.62
C LEU A 122 -4.88 -13.70 -8.84
N TYR A 123 -5.94 -12.93 -8.67
CA TYR A 123 -6.61 -12.25 -9.77
C TYR A 123 -6.80 -10.77 -9.49
N ARG A 124 -6.61 -9.94 -10.52
CA ARG A 124 -6.90 -8.51 -10.47
C ARG A 124 -7.46 -8.03 -11.78
N GLY A 125 -8.70 -7.54 -11.78
CA GLY A 125 -9.25 -6.80 -12.90
C GLY A 125 -8.91 -5.32 -12.78
N ILE A 126 -8.55 -4.71 -13.90
CA ILE A 126 -8.47 -3.25 -14.02
C ILE A 126 -9.15 -2.81 -15.32
N HIS A 127 -9.66 -1.59 -15.30
CA HIS A 127 -10.08 -0.91 -16.51
C HIS A 127 -8.91 -0.08 -17.06
N THR A 128 -8.61 -0.24 -18.34
CA THR A 128 -7.52 0.46 -19.02
C THR A 128 -7.82 0.70 -20.50
N THR A 129 -7.06 1.57 -21.14
CA THR A 129 -7.20 1.85 -22.59
C THR A 129 -6.69 0.68 -23.44
N GLU A 130 -7.16 0.61 -24.68
CA GLU A 130 -6.68 -0.33 -25.69
C GLU A 130 -5.17 -0.19 -25.94
N GLU A 131 -4.69 1.05 -26.04
CA GLU A 131 -3.26 1.36 -26.19
C GLU A 131 -2.40 0.73 -25.08
N ASN A 132 -2.83 0.83 -23.82
CA ASN A 132 -2.13 0.21 -22.69
C ASN A 132 -2.15 -1.32 -22.77
N MET A 133 -3.24 -1.93 -23.26
CA MET A 133 -3.33 -3.38 -23.44
C MET A 133 -2.41 -3.87 -24.56
N LEU A 134 -2.35 -3.14 -25.67
CA LEU A 134 -1.46 -3.43 -26.79
C LEU A 134 0.01 -3.27 -26.38
N SER A 135 0.34 -2.19 -25.67
CA SER A 135 1.68 -1.98 -25.11
C SER A 135 2.11 -3.13 -24.19
N LEU A 136 1.18 -3.73 -23.45
CA LEU A 136 1.49 -4.87 -22.59
C LEU A 136 1.92 -6.11 -23.40
N MET A 137 1.40 -6.31 -24.61
CA MET A 137 1.77 -7.43 -25.48
C MET A 137 3.23 -7.35 -25.93
N ASP A 138 3.70 -6.16 -26.25
CA ASP A 138 5.10 -5.91 -26.66
C ASP A 138 6.09 -6.12 -25.51
N ARG A 139 5.60 -6.18 -24.28
CA ARG A 139 6.39 -6.32 -23.05
C ARG A 139 6.41 -7.73 -22.49
N VAL A 140 5.90 -8.72 -23.23
CA VAL A 140 5.95 -10.13 -22.79
C VAL A 140 7.40 -10.55 -22.57
N GLY A 141 7.68 -11.13 -21.40
CA GLY A 141 9.04 -11.41 -20.97
C GLY A 141 9.75 -10.20 -20.36
N GLU A 142 9.08 -9.10 -20.04
CA GLU A 142 9.66 -8.02 -19.24
C GLU A 142 9.30 -8.12 -17.76
N GLN A 143 9.99 -7.32 -16.95
CA GLN A 143 9.61 -7.09 -15.56
C GLN A 143 8.64 -5.92 -15.49
N ILE A 144 7.56 -6.10 -14.75
CA ILE A 144 6.61 -5.05 -14.43
C ILE A 144 6.55 -4.87 -12.92
N TYR A 145 6.15 -3.68 -12.49
CA TYR A 145 6.05 -3.31 -11.09
C TYR A 145 4.67 -2.72 -10.86
N PHE A 146 4.06 -3.07 -9.73
CA PHE A 146 2.95 -2.30 -9.23
C PHE A 146 3.45 -1.29 -8.23
N VAL A 147 3.37 0.00 -8.59
CA VAL A 147 3.95 1.09 -7.82
C VAL A 147 3.25 1.29 -6.48
N CYS A 148 1.98 0.92 -6.37
CA CYS A 148 1.18 1.10 -5.17
C CYS A 148 0.75 -0.25 -4.57
N PHE A 149 0.07 -0.21 -3.43
CA PHE A 149 -0.54 -1.41 -2.89
C PHE A 149 -1.54 -1.98 -3.90
N THR A 150 -1.41 -3.27 -4.16
CA THR A 150 -2.22 -3.93 -5.17
C THR A 150 -3.14 -4.93 -4.50
N SER A 151 -4.41 -4.56 -4.42
CA SER A 151 -5.49 -5.49 -4.06
C SER A 151 -5.72 -6.51 -5.17
N THR A 152 -5.83 -7.76 -4.78
CA THR A 152 -6.07 -8.92 -5.64
C THR A 152 -7.08 -9.82 -4.93
N SER A 153 -7.69 -10.75 -5.65
CA SER A 153 -8.66 -11.69 -5.11
C SER A 153 -8.23 -13.13 -5.38
N LYS A 154 -8.57 -14.04 -4.47
CA LYS A 154 -8.52 -15.50 -4.72
C LYS A 154 -9.61 -15.93 -5.71
N ASN A 155 -10.67 -15.14 -5.82
CA ASN A 155 -11.83 -15.44 -6.64
C ASN A 155 -11.74 -14.72 -8.01
N PRO A 156 -11.55 -15.46 -9.13
CA PRO A 156 -11.46 -14.85 -10.45
C PRO A 156 -12.76 -14.15 -10.87
N ALA A 157 -13.93 -14.62 -10.40
CA ALA A 157 -15.21 -14.00 -10.71
C ALA A 157 -15.33 -12.59 -10.12
N ARG A 158 -14.70 -12.31 -8.98
CA ARG A 158 -14.65 -10.96 -8.40
C ARG A 158 -13.76 -10.03 -9.22
N ALA A 159 -12.58 -10.51 -9.61
CA ALA A 159 -11.65 -9.74 -10.43
C ALA A 159 -12.20 -9.41 -11.82
N MET A 160 -12.91 -10.33 -12.48
CA MET A 160 -13.44 -10.12 -13.84
C MET A 160 -14.48 -9.00 -13.93
N VAL A 161 -15.15 -8.63 -12.84
CA VAL A 161 -16.14 -7.54 -12.84
C VAL A 161 -15.46 -6.16 -12.90
N CYS A 162 -14.17 -6.08 -12.59
CA CYS A 162 -13.47 -4.81 -12.35
C CYS A 162 -12.86 -4.15 -13.61
N GLY A 163 -13.00 -4.73 -14.81
CA GLY A 163 -12.56 -4.05 -16.04
C GLY A 163 -12.29 -4.96 -17.22
N ASN A 164 -11.57 -4.42 -18.21
CA ASN A 164 -11.27 -5.06 -19.49
C ASN A 164 -9.89 -5.73 -19.55
N LEU A 165 -9.09 -5.63 -18.49
CA LEU A 165 -7.81 -6.32 -18.34
C LEU A 165 -7.81 -7.13 -17.05
N LEU A 166 -7.66 -8.44 -17.16
CA LEU A 166 -7.49 -9.38 -16.04
C LEU A 166 -6.02 -9.77 -15.91
N PHE A 167 -5.43 -9.53 -14.73
CA PHE A 167 -4.17 -10.13 -14.34
C PHE A 167 -4.40 -11.48 -13.67
N GLU A 168 -3.77 -12.52 -14.20
CA GLU A 168 -3.59 -13.82 -13.56
C GLU A 168 -2.19 -13.87 -12.94
N ILE A 169 -2.10 -13.88 -11.63
CA ILE A 169 -0.86 -13.72 -10.88
C ILE A 169 -0.46 -15.06 -10.27
N GLU A 170 0.58 -15.68 -10.82
CA GLU A 170 1.25 -16.83 -10.21
C GLU A 170 2.09 -16.33 -9.03
N THR A 171 1.72 -16.72 -7.81
CA THR A 171 2.52 -16.39 -6.62
C THR A 171 3.78 -17.27 -6.53
N LEU A 172 4.69 -16.93 -5.64
CA LEU A 172 5.80 -17.82 -5.26
C LEU A 172 5.25 -19.11 -4.61
N THR A 173 6.00 -20.20 -4.77
CA THR A 173 5.75 -21.44 -4.02
C THR A 173 6.14 -21.27 -2.55
N GLU A 174 5.67 -22.16 -1.67
CA GLU A 174 6.07 -22.14 -0.25
C GLU A 174 7.60 -22.18 -0.06
N GLN A 175 8.29 -22.98 -0.88
CA GLN A 175 9.74 -23.06 -0.86
C GLN A 175 10.37 -21.71 -1.25
N GLN A 176 9.96 -21.14 -2.38
CA GLN A 176 10.48 -19.85 -2.86
C GLN A 176 10.19 -18.74 -1.84
N GLN A 177 9.00 -18.71 -1.27
CA GLN A 177 8.63 -17.74 -0.24
C GLN A 177 9.43 -17.93 1.06
N SER A 178 9.80 -19.16 1.42
CA SER A 178 10.65 -19.42 2.58
C SER A 178 12.08 -18.92 2.40
N GLU A 179 12.54 -18.84 1.15
CA GLU A 179 13.84 -18.27 0.75
C GLU A 179 13.80 -16.74 0.69
N CYS A 180 12.63 -16.15 0.48
CA CYS A 180 12.42 -14.70 0.53
C CYS A 180 12.62 -14.15 1.95
N ARG A 181 13.31 -13.00 2.03
CA ARG A 181 13.51 -12.28 3.30
C ARG A 181 12.22 -11.70 3.86
N ILE A 182 11.29 -11.38 2.96
CA ILE A 182 10.00 -10.79 3.30
C ILE A 182 8.88 -11.51 2.58
N GLN A 183 7.72 -11.43 3.22
CA GLN A 183 6.47 -11.77 2.59
C GLN A 183 6.03 -10.61 1.69
N THR A 184 5.59 -10.94 0.50
CA THR A 184 5.33 -9.99 -0.61
C THR A 184 3.83 -9.76 -0.82
N ASN A 185 3.02 -10.76 -0.49
CA ASN A 185 1.56 -10.68 -0.43
C ASN A 185 1.02 -11.04 0.96
N ALA A 186 -0.15 -10.55 1.32
CA ALA A 186 -0.81 -10.87 2.58
C ALA A 186 -2.30 -11.08 2.38
N ASP A 187 -2.80 -12.23 2.83
CA ASP A 187 -4.24 -12.49 2.87
C ASP A 187 -4.87 -11.69 4.01
N ILE A 188 -5.76 -10.78 3.63
CA ILE A 188 -6.46 -9.89 4.55
C ILE A 188 -7.96 -10.16 4.58
N SER A 189 -8.43 -11.24 3.96
CA SER A 189 -9.86 -11.57 3.87
C SER A 189 -10.56 -11.60 5.23
N THR A 190 -9.88 -12.07 6.27
CA THR A 190 -10.42 -12.11 7.65
C THR A 190 -10.50 -10.75 8.34
N PHE A 191 -9.88 -9.72 7.75
CA PHE A 191 -9.80 -8.36 8.28
C PHE A 191 -10.56 -7.34 7.42
N SER A 192 -10.83 -7.68 6.16
CA SER A 192 -11.62 -6.87 5.23
C SER A 192 -13.06 -6.71 5.70
N GLU A 193 -13.68 -5.58 5.35
CA GLU A 193 -15.12 -5.36 5.47
C GLU A 193 -15.91 -6.29 4.55
N TYR A 194 -15.28 -6.78 3.48
CA TYR A 194 -15.86 -7.69 2.49
C TYR A 194 -15.07 -9.00 2.40
N PRO A 195 -15.16 -9.91 3.40
CA PRO A 195 -14.39 -11.16 3.42
C PRO A 195 -14.61 -12.05 2.19
N GLU A 196 -15.80 -11.98 1.58
CA GLU A 196 -16.18 -12.71 0.37
C GLU A 196 -15.47 -12.24 -0.91
N GLU A 197 -14.80 -11.09 -0.86
CA GLU A 197 -13.88 -10.67 -1.92
C GLU A 197 -12.56 -11.43 -1.86
N GLU A 198 -12.29 -12.11 -0.75
CA GLU A 198 -11.12 -12.95 -0.58
C GLU A 198 -9.81 -12.18 -0.87
N GLU A 199 -9.76 -10.95 -0.36
CA GLU A 199 -8.74 -9.96 -0.72
C GLU A 199 -7.34 -10.38 -0.23
N VAL A 200 -6.38 -10.29 -1.14
CA VAL A 200 -4.94 -10.41 -0.88
C VAL A 200 -4.25 -9.14 -1.38
N ILE A 201 -3.46 -8.52 -0.52
CA ILE A 201 -2.75 -7.28 -0.83
C ILE A 201 -1.29 -7.58 -1.11
N TYR A 202 -0.77 -7.00 -2.19
CA TYR A 202 0.67 -6.89 -2.44
C TYR A 202 1.23 -5.55 -1.99
N ALA A 203 2.48 -5.57 -1.53
CA ALA A 203 3.21 -4.37 -1.19
C ALA A 203 3.50 -3.50 -2.44
N PRO A 204 3.70 -2.18 -2.27
CA PRO A 204 4.24 -1.31 -3.31
C PRO A 204 5.57 -1.81 -3.87
N LEU A 205 5.77 -1.57 -5.16
CA LEU A 205 6.92 -2.02 -5.95
C LEU A 205 7.15 -3.53 -5.93
N THR A 206 6.11 -4.33 -5.67
CA THR A 206 6.19 -5.77 -5.91
C THR A 206 6.50 -6.00 -7.38
N LYS A 207 7.43 -6.92 -7.61
CA LYS A 207 8.01 -7.23 -8.90
C LYS A 207 7.32 -8.43 -9.51
N PHE A 208 6.96 -8.33 -10.78
CA PHE A 208 6.39 -9.43 -11.54
C PHE A 208 7.09 -9.60 -12.88
N ARG A 209 7.11 -10.82 -13.39
CA ARG A 209 7.50 -11.15 -14.76
C ARG A 209 6.24 -11.34 -15.60
N LEU A 210 6.10 -10.58 -16.68
CA LEU A 210 5.00 -10.79 -17.63
C LEU A 210 5.29 -12.04 -18.45
N LEU A 211 4.44 -13.06 -18.34
CA LEU A 211 4.65 -14.36 -19.00
C LEU A 211 3.92 -14.45 -20.34
N ARG A 212 2.68 -13.96 -20.38
CA ARG A 212 1.82 -14.06 -21.57
C ARG A 212 0.74 -12.99 -21.50
N VAL A 213 0.35 -12.48 -22.66
CA VAL A 213 -0.84 -11.67 -22.84
C VAL A 213 -1.71 -12.33 -23.89
N THR A 214 -2.98 -12.52 -23.61
CA THR A 214 -3.99 -13.00 -24.57
C THR A 214 -5.12 -12.00 -24.63
N TYR A 215 -5.75 -11.85 -25.79
CA TYR A 215 -6.90 -10.97 -25.94
C TYR A 215 -8.00 -11.62 -26.76
N ASN A 216 -9.20 -11.13 -26.54
CA ASN A 216 -10.38 -11.41 -27.35
C ASN A 216 -11.14 -10.10 -27.56
N VAL A 217 -11.89 -10.03 -28.65
CA VAL A 217 -12.81 -8.93 -28.92
C VAL A 217 -14.21 -9.47 -28.67
N ASP A 218 -14.98 -8.79 -27.82
CA ASP A 218 -16.36 -9.19 -27.55
C ASP A 218 -17.30 -8.87 -28.73
N GLU A 219 -18.56 -9.28 -28.64
CA GLU A 219 -19.56 -9.05 -29.69
C GLU A 219 -19.81 -7.56 -29.99
N MET A 220 -19.47 -6.68 -29.04
CA MET A 220 -19.62 -5.23 -29.16
C MET A 220 -18.34 -4.56 -29.71
N GLY A 221 -17.30 -5.33 -30.01
CA GLY A 221 -16.04 -4.80 -30.49
C GLY A 221 -15.08 -4.34 -29.39
N ASN A 222 -15.39 -4.57 -28.11
CA ASN A 222 -14.49 -4.18 -27.03
C ASN A 222 -13.40 -5.23 -26.83
N MET A 223 -12.16 -4.76 -26.72
CA MET A 223 -11.02 -5.62 -26.39
C MET A 223 -11.05 -6.01 -24.91
N GLN A 224 -10.96 -7.31 -24.67
CA GLN A 224 -10.79 -7.95 -23.37
C GLN A 224 -9.42 -8.63 -23.35
N CYS A 225 -8.65 -8.40 -22.30
CA CYS A 225 -7.27 -8.85 -22.21
C CYS A 225 -7.04 -9.66 -20.93
N THR A 226 -6.27 -10.72 -21.02
CA THR A 226 -5.77 -11.49 -19.88
C THR A 226 -4.25 -11.51 -19.91
N ALA A 227 -3.63 -10.96 -18.88
CA ALA A 227 -2.20 -10.92 -18.69
C ALA A 227 -1.79 -11.88 -17.57
N ARG A 228 -1.03 -12.93 -17.91
CA ARG A 228 -0.47 -13.85 -16.94
C ARG A 228 0.90 -13.36 -16.50
N ILE A 229 1.05 -13.13 -15.20
CA ILE A 229 2.27 -12.61 -14.59
C ILE A 229 2.74 -13.56 -13.48
N ARG A 230 4.04 -13.57 -13.20
CA ARG A 230 4.61 -14.33 -12.09
C ARG A 230 5.30 -13.42 -11.11
N GLU A 231 4.93 -13.57 -9.85
CA GLU A 231 5.59 -12.91 -8.74
C GLU A 231 7.10 -13.21 -8.71
N GLN A 232 7.89 -12.20 -8.40
CA GLN A 232 9.32 -12.33 -8.16
C GLN A 232 9.67 -11.81 -6.77
N ASP A 233 10.79 -12.25 -6.23
CA ASP A 233 11.30 -11.76 -4.94
C ASP A 233 11.37 -10.23 -4.90
N ALA A 234 10.68 -9.62 -3.92
CA ALA A 234 10.61 -8.17 -3.73
C ALA A 234 11.79 -7.62 -2.92
N SER A 235 12.88 -8.38 -2.80
CA SER A 235 14.05 -8.02 -1.99
C SER A 235 14.59 -6.61 -2.26
N ILE A 236 14.49 -6.07 -3.47
CA ILE A 236 15.05 -4.76 -3.83
C ILE A 236 14.36 -3.60 -3.09
N PHE A 237 13.02 -3.51 -3.14
CA PHE A 237 12.31 -2.38 -2.50
C PHE A 237 12.49 -2.41 -0.99
N PHE A 238 12.38 -3.60 -0.42
CA PHE A 238 12.56 -3.76 1.01
C PHE A 238 13.99 -3.53 1.45
N GLN A 239 14.98 -3.94 0.65
CA GLN A 239 16.38 -3.64 0.95
C GLN A 239 16.63 -2.13 0.88
N LEU A 240 16.05 -1.41 -0.09
CA LEU A 240 16.06 0.06 -0.09
C LEU A 240 15.39 0.60 1.19
N PHE A 241 14.23 0.08 1.58
CA PHE A 241 13.53 0.51 2.78
C PHE A 241 14.33 0.23 4.07
N GLN A 242 14.95 -0.94 4.21
CA GLN A 242 15.78 -1.32 5.36
C GLN A 242 17.08 -0.52 5.43
N ASP A 243 17.83 -0.48 4.32
CA ASP A 243 19.15 0.16 4.25
C ASP A 243 19.02 1.67 4.47
N LYS A 244 17.96 2.29 3.92
CA LYS A 244 17.72 3.72 4.04
C LYS A 244 17.06 4.07 5.37
N LEU A 245 16.04 3.35 5.83
CA LEU A 245 15.38 3.68 7.10
C LEU A 245 16.12 3.18 8.35
N ARG A 246 17.28 2.52 8.18
CA ARG A 246 18.10 1.96 9.26
C ARG A 246 17.23 1.18 10.25
N LEU A 247 16.34 0.35 9.74
CA LEU A 247 15.62 -0.58 10.59
C LEU A 247 16.68 -1.44 11.28
N PRO A 248 16.81 -1.40 12.62
CA PRO A 248 17.90 -2.07 13.30
C PRO A 248 17.90 -3.54 12.92
N ASN A 249 19.06 -4.05 12.51
CA ASN A 249 19.25 -5.46 12.20
C ASN A 249 18.88 -6.29 13.44
N ARG A 250 17.67 -6.86 13.44
CA ARG A 250 17.26 -8.00 14.26
C ARG A 250 17.52 -7.92 15.77
N THR A 251 17.36 -6.78 16.42
CA THR A 251 16.96 -6.82 17.83
C THR A 251 15.43 -6.87 17.88
N PRO A 252 14.81 -7.85 18.57
CA PRO A 252 13.38 -7.85 18.79
C PRO A 252 12.98 -6.47 19.31
N PHE A 253 11.98 -5.87 18.69
CA PHE A 253 11.49 -4.54 19.04
C PHE A 253 11.23 -4.49 20.54
N GLN A 254 12.10 -3.80 21.29
CA GLN A 254 11.78 -3.43 22.66
C GLN A 254 10.72 -2.35 22.58
N SER A 255 9.47 -2.76 22.75
CA SER A 255 8.29 -1.90 22.84
C SER A 255 8.52 -0.84 23.92
N GLY A 256 8.89 0.39 23.54
CA GLY A 256 8.93 1.47 24.52
C GLY A 256 9.76 2.72 24.19
N THR A 257 10.72 2.70 23.27
CA THR A 257 11.59 3.87 23.07
C THR A 257 11.21 4.73 21.87
N ASN A 258 10.84 5.98 22.15
CA ASN A 258 10.56 7.11 21.25
C ASN A 258 11.79 7.58 20.41
N MET A 259 12.53 6.65 19.81
CA MET A 259 13.86 6.91 19.23
C MET A 259 13.82 7.27 17.73
N TRP A 260 12.71 7.81 17.22
CA TRP A 260 12.50 8.03 15.78
C TRP A 260 12.34 9.50 15.37
N LYS A 261 12.86 10.43 16.18
CA LYS A 261 12.89 11.85 15.81
C LYS A 261 14.09 12.13 14.88
N THR A 262 13.75 12.57 13.65
CA THR A 262 14.46 13.51 12.76
C THR A 262 15.63 13.08 11.85
N LYS A 263 16.22 11.87 11.92
CA LYS A 263 17.31 11.49 10.97
C LYS A 263 16.90 10.67 9.74
N ASN A 264 15.64 10.25 9.63
CA ASN A 264 15.19 9.29 8.62
C ASN A 264 14.27 9.88 7.54
N ASP A 265 13.98 11.18 7.55
CA ASP A 265 13.07 11.76 6.55
C ASP A 265 13.71 11.78 5.16
N ASP A 266 15.00 12.12 5.05
CA ASP A 266 15.77 12.10 3.79
C ASP A 266 15.74 10.72 3.11
N CYS A 267 15.75 9.66 3.91
CA CYS A 267 15.78 8.28 3.44
C CYS A 267 14.46 7.81 2.84
N PHE A 268 13.33 8.37 3.28
CA PHE A 268 12.03 8.06 2.68
C PHE A 268 11.85 8.80 1.34
N PHE A 269 12.43 10.00 1.20
CA PHE A 269 12.44 10.69 -0.08
C PHE A 269 13.22 9.92 -1.15
N ASP A 270 14.34 9.29 -0.80
CA ASP A 270 15.05 8.39 -1.73
C ASP A 270 14.15 7.23 -2.23
N VAL A 271 13.29 6.71 -1.37
CA VAL A 271 12.33 5.66 -1.73
C VAL A 271 11.27 6.20 -2.69
N LEU A 272 10.73 7.40 -2.43
CA LEU A 272 9.79 8.05 -3.35
C LEU A 272 10.43 8.40 -4.70
N GLU A 273 11.66 8.89 -4.71
CA GLU A 273 12.40 9.17 -5.96
C GLU A 273 12.68 7.87 -6.73
N TYR A 274 13.00 6.78 -6.03
CA TYR A 274 13.09 5.46 -6.68
C TYR A 274 11.75 5.03 -7.26
N MET A 275 10.63 5.22 -6.54
CA MET A 275 9.28 4.94 -7.06
C MET A 275 8.98 5.74 -8.32
N LYS A 276 9.30 7.04 -8.34
CA LYS A 276 9.17 7.90 -9.53
C LYS A 276 9.93 7.37 -10.73
N SER A 277 11.14 6.82 -10.52
CA SER A 277 11.95 6.27 -11.62
C SER A 277 11.38 4.99 -12.26
N ARG A 278 10.31 4.41 -11.68
CA ARG A 278 9.68 3.16 -12.11
C ARG A 278 8.28 3.31 -12.67
N ILE A 279 7.71 4.52 -12.61
CA ILE A 279 6.48 4.91 -13.29
C ILE A 279 6.83 5.27 -14.73
#